data_AF-A0A9L9PXY7-F1
#
_entry.id   AF-A0A9L9PXY7-F1
#
_cell.length_a   1.000
_cell.length_b   1.000
_cell.length_c   1.000
_cell.angle_alpha   90.00
_cell.angle_beta   90.00
_cell.angle_gamma   90.00
#
_symmetry.space_group_name_H-M   'P 1'
#
loop_
_entity.id
_entity.type
_entity.pdbx_description
1 polymer ?
#
loop_
_entity_poly.entity_id
_entity_poly.type
_entity_poly.pdbx_seq_one_letter_code
_entity_poly.pdbx_strand_id
1 'polypeptide(L)'
;MATAAYEQLKLHITPEKFYVEACDDGADDVLTIDRVSTEVTLAVKKDVPPSAVTRPIFGILGTIHLVAGNYLIVITKKIKVGEFFSHVVWKATDFDVLSYKKTMLHLTDIQLLQFIN
;
A
#
# COMPACT_ATOMS: atom_id res chain seq x y z
N MET A 1 -8.41 -5.01 -27.44
CA MET A 1 -7.53 -5.81 -26.57
C MET A 1 -7.74 -5.28 -25.17
N ALA A 2 -8.28 -6.08 -24.24
CA ALA A 2 -8.38 -5.64 -22.86
C ALA A 2 -6.95 -5.50 -22.32
N THR A 3 -6.61 -4.31 -21.84
CA THR A 3 -5.33 -4.06 -21.18
C THR A 3 -5.19 -5.08 -20.05
N ALA A 4 -4.28 -6.04 -20.19
CA ALA A 4 -4.08 -7.08 -19.21
C ALA A 4 -3.71 -6.41 -17.88
N ALA A 5 -4.50 -6.66 -16.83
CA ALA A 5 -4.14 -6.23 -15.50
C ALA A 5 -2.90 -7.01 -15.06
N TYR A 6 -1.93 -6.31 -14.48
CA TYR A 6 -0.71 -6.92 -13.96
C TYR A 6 -1.05 -8.03 -12.97
N GLU A 7 -0.45 -9.20 -13.13
CA GLU A 7 -0.79 -10.38 -12.33
C GLU A 7 -0.01 -10.42 -11.01
N GLN A 8 1.18 -9.81 -11.00
CA GLN A 8 2.09 -9.78 -9.87
C GLN A 8 2.54 -8.35 -9.58
N LEU A 9 2.13 -7.84 -8.41
CA LEU A 9 2.55 -6.55 -7.90
C LEU A 9 3.44 -6.74 -6.67
N LYS A 10 4.48 -5.92 -6.56
CA LYS A 10 5.27 -5.80 -5.33
C LYS A 10 5.09 -4.41 -4.76
N LEU A 11 4.91 -4.38 -3.46
CA LEU A 11 4.83 -3.16 -2.68
C LEU A 11 6.12 -3.01 -1.87
N HIS A 12 6.87 -1.95 -2.14
CA HIS A 12 8.00 -1.53 -1.33
C HIS A 12 7.58 -0.42 -0.39
N ILE A 13 8.02 -0.52 0.85
CA ILE A 13 7.56 0.36 1.92
C ILE A 13 8.75 1.02 2.57
N THR A 14 8.74 2.34 2.58
CA THR A 14 9.66 3.17 3.33
C THR A 14 8.90 4.02 4.34
N PRO A 15 9.58 4.65 5.31
CA PRO A 15 8.95 5.60 6.22
C PRO A 15 8.26 6.77 5.51
N GLU A 16 8.74 7.18 4.34
CA GLU A 16 8.26 8.35 3.60
C GLU A 16 7.31 8.02 2.45
N LYS A 17 7.45 6.87 1.79
CA LYS A 17 6.71 6.56 0.55
C LYS A 17 6.32 5.09 0.45
N PHE A 18 5.24 4.84 -0.28
CA PHE A 18 4.92 3.52 -0.80
C PHE A 18 5.29 3.47 -2.28
N TYR A 19 5.86 2.36 -2.72
CA TYR A 19 6.21 2.12 -4.12
C TYR A 19 5.54 0.84 -4.57
N VAL A 20 4.79 0.89 -5.66
CA VAL A 20 4.13 -0.29 -6.23
C VAL A 20 4.68 -0.53 -7.62
N GLU A 21 5.42 -1.62 -7.76
CA GLU A 21 5.96 -2.08 -9.03
C GLU A 21 5.15 -3.26 -9.56
N ALA A 22 4.94 -3.29 -10.88
CA ALA A 22 4.50 -4.49 -11.56
C ALA A 22 5.71 -5.36 -11.94
N CYS A 23 5.56 -6.66 -11.75
CA CYS A 23 6.60 -7.66 -12.06
C CYS A 23 6.47 -8.25 -13.46
N ASP A 24 5.45 -7.85 -14.23
CA ASP A 24 5.21 -8.34 -15.58
C ASP A 24 6.18 -7.70 -16.60
N ASP A 25 6.42 -8.42 -17.70
CA ASP A 25 7.36 -8.03 -18.75
C ASP A 25 6.91 -6.71 -19.41
N GLY A 26 7.79 -5.69 -19.42
CA GLY A 26 7.52 -4.36 -19.98
C GLY A 26 6.95 -3.31 -19.02
N ALA A 27 6.84 -3.61 -17.71
CA ALA A 27 6.46 -2.61 -16.72
C ALA A 27 7.68 -1.98 -16.02
N ASP A 28 8.17 -0.86 -16.56
CA ASP A 28 9.28 -0.08 -15.96
C ASP A 28 8.81 1.01 -14.98
N ASP A 29 7.52 1.32 -15.03
CA ASP A 29 6.89 2.33 -14.20
C ASP A 29 6.57 1.81 -12.79
N VAL A 30 6.83 2.66 -11.81
CA VAL A 30 6.55 2.42 -10.39
C VAL A 30 5.59 3.48 -9.90
N LEU A 31 4.43 3.04 -9.41
CA LEU A 31 3.49 3.94 -8.75
C LEU A 31 4.05 4.31 -7.39
N THR A 32 4.31 5.60 -7.19
CA THR A 32 4.82 6.14 -5.93
C THR A 32 3.71 6.90 -5.22
N ILE A 33 3.53 6.62 -3.93
CA ILE A 33 2.57 7.30 -3.06
C ILE A 33 3.35 7.95 -1.94
N ASP A 34 3.31 9.28 -1.87
CA ASP A 34 3.92 10.02 -0.78
C ASP A 34 3.08 9.89 0.50
N ARG A 35 3.71 9.48 1.60
CA ARG A 35 3.00 9.25 2.87
C ARG A 35 2.65 10.55 3.61
N VAL A 36 3.25 11.66 3.25
CA VAL A 36 3.03 12.97 3.87
C VAL A 36 2.05 13.79 3.03
N SER A 37 2.31 13.96 1.74
CA SER A 37 1.46 14.75 0.86
C SER A 37 0.25 13.98 0.33
N THR A 38 0.25 12.65 0.43
CA THR A 38 -0.76 11.75 -0.15
C THR A 38 -0.81 11.78 -1.68
N GLU A 39 0.17 12.43 -2.30
CA GLU A 39 0.30 12.55 -3.74
C GLU A 39 0.68 11.20 -4.36
N VAL A 40 0.07 10.91 -5.50
CA VAL A 40 0.32 9.69 -6.28
C VAL A 40 0.98 10.08 -7.59
N THR A 41 2.19 9.59 -7.81
CA THR A 41 3.00 9.91 -8.99
C THR A 41 3.57 8.64 -9.62
N LEU A 42 3.99 8.75 -10.88
CA LEU A 42 4.69 7.68 -11.59
C LEU A 42 6.19 7.96 -11.54
N ALA A 43 6.97 6.99 -11.09
CA ALA A 43 8.42 7.04 -11.00
C ALA A 43 9.04 5.86 -11.75
N VAL A 44 10.36 5.83 -11.85
CA VAL A 44 11.08 4.70 -12.47
C VAL A 44 11.57 3.72 -11.40
N LYS A 45 11.72 2.44 -11.75
CA LYS A 45 12.23 1.39 -10.83
C LYS A 45 13.52 1.74 -10.08
N LYS A 46 14.38 2.58 -10.66
CA LYS A 46 15.62 3.04 -10.02
C LYS A 46 15.42 3.92 -8.78
N ASP A 47 14.25 4.53 -8.63
CA ASP A 47 13.94 5.43 -7.51
C ASP A 47 13.49 4.67 -6.25
N VAL A 48 13.31 3.34 -6.34
CA VAL A 48 12.96 2.50 -5.19
C VAL A 48 14.22 2.25 -4.35
N PRO A 49 14.27 2.71 -3.09
CA PRO A 49 15.45 2.52 -2.26
C PRO A 49 15.61 1.04 -1.84
N PRO A 50 16.85 0.52 -1.78
CA PRO A 50 17.12 -0.88 -1.44
C PRO A 50 16.79 -1.23 0.02
N SER A 51 16.63 -0.22 0.89
CA SER A 51 16.21 -0.39 2.28
C SER A 51 14.70 -0.63 2.43
N ALA A 52 13.92 -0.51 1.35
CA ALA A 52 12.49 -0.64 1.41
C ALA A 52 12.06 -2.09 1.71
N VAL A 53 11.13 -2.24 2.65
CA VAL A 53 10.55 -3.55 2.95
C VAL A 53 9.63 -3.94 1.80
N THR A 54 10.00 -5.00 1.09
CA THR A 54 9.28 -5.46 -0.10
C THR A 54 8.33 -6.60 0.26
N ARG A 55 7.08 -6.50 -0.16
CA ARG A 55 6.08 -7.56 0.00
C ARG A 55 5.26 -7.76 -1.29
N PRO A 56 4.88 -8.98 -1.65
CA PRO A 56 3.96 -9.20 -2.75
C PRO A 56 2.54 -8.76 -2.36
N ILE A 57 1.83 -8.15 -3.30
CA ILE A 57 0.40 -7.82 -3.19
C ILE A 57 -0.33 -8.21 -4.48
N PHE A 58 -1.64 -8.36 -4.39
CA PHE A 58 -2.48 -8.69 -5.54
C PHE A 58 -3.28 -7.49 -6.07
N GLY A 59 -3.18 -6.34 -5.41
CA GLY A 59 -3.86 -5.11 -5.81
C GLY A 59 -3.91 -4.09 -4.68
N ILE A 60 -4.11 -2.82 -5.07
CA ILE A 60 -4.44 -1.73 -4.16
C ILE A 60 -5.96 -1.60 -4.18
N LEU A 61 -6.60 -1.68 -3.02
CA LEU A 61 -8.04 -1.43 -2.93
C LEU A 61 -8.33 0.08 -2.95
N GLY A 62 -7.49 0.85 -2.28
CA GLY A 62 -7.58 2.31 -2.23
C GLY A 62 -7.03 2.86 -0.93
N THR A 63 -7.43 4.08 -0.61
CA THR A 63 -7.07 4.77 0.63
C THR A 63 -8.31 4.97 1.49
N ILE A 64 -8.13 4.96 2.81
CA ILE A 64 -9.18 5.26 3.78
C ILE A 64 -8.65 6.21 4.85
N HIS A 65 -9.47 7.18 5.23
CA HIS A 65 -9.19 8.08 6.35
C HIS A 65 -9.81 7.49 7.63
N LEU A 66 -8.97 7.09 8.59
CA LEU A 66 -9.39 6.64 9.91
C LEU A 66 -9.02 7.68 10.97
N VAL A 67 -9.42 7.46 12.22
CA VAL A 67 -9.20 8.41 13.34
C VAL A 67 -7.74 8.82 13.50
N ALA A 68 -6.80 7.91 13.25
CA ALA A 68 -5.36 8.16 13.39
C ALA A 68 -4.69 8.63 12.08
N GLY A 69 -5.45 8.89 11.01
CA GLY A 69 -4.95 9.43 9.74
C GLY A 69 -5.28 8.56 8.53
N ASN A 70 -4.54 8.77 7.43
CA ASN A 70 -4.72 8.03 6.19
C ASN A 70 -4.05 6.64 6.23
N TYR A 71 -4.73 5.67 5.63
CA TYR A 71 -4.27 4.30 5.49
C TYR A 71 -4.43 3.84 4.03
N LEU A 72 -3.45 3.07 3.56
CA LEU A 72 -3.48 2.37 2.29
C LEU A 72 -4.01 0.95 2.53
N ILE A 73 -5.04 0.55 1.80
CA ILE A 73 -5.57 -0.81 1.87
C ILE A 73 -5.06 -1.59 0.65
N VAL A 74 -4.38 -2.70 0.91
CA VAL A 74 -3.84 -3.58 -0.13
C VAL A 74 -4.36 -5.01 0.03
N ILE A 75 -4.53 -5.71 -1.08
CA ILE A 75 -4.97 -7.10 -1.12
C ILE A 75 -3.74 -8.00 -1.01
N THR A 76 -3.68 -8.82 0.04
CA THR A 76 -2.54 -9.72 0.29
C THR A 76 -2.82 -11.16 -0.07
N LYS A 77 -4.09 -11.56 -0.16
CA LYS A 77 -4.49 -12.88 -0.69
C LYS A 77 -5.77 -12.79 -1.52
N LYS A 78 -5.83 -13.64 -2.53
CA LYS A 78 -7.00 -13.84 -3.40
C LYS A 78 -7.21 -15.33 -3.67
N ILE A 79 -8.46 -15.72 -3.90
CA ILE A 79 -8.83 -17.06 -4.37
C ILE A 79 -9.60 -16.96 -5.69
N LYS A 80 -9.36 -17.91 -6.60
CA LYS A 80 -10.17 -18.04 -7.82
C LYS A 80 -11.54 -18.58 -7.42
N VAL A 81 -12.59 -17.81 -7.71
CA VAL A 81 -13.98 -18.23 -7.41
C VAL A 81 -14.73 -18.70 -8.64
N GLY A 82 -14.17 -18.47 -9.82
CA GLY A 82 -14.74 -18.94 -11.07
C GLY A 82 -14.04 -18.36 -12.29
N GLU A 83 -14.65 -18.61 -13.43
CA GLU A 83 -14.23 -18.09 -14.71
C GLU A 83 -15.48 -17.76 -15.52
N PHE A 84 -15.49 -16.58 -16.12
CA PHE A 84 -16.63 -16.10 -16.89
C PHE A 84 -16.11 -15.56 -18.23
N PHE A 85 -16.55 -16.14 -19.35
CA PHE A 85 -16.04 -15.82 -20.69
C PHE A 85 -14.50 -15.79 -20.78
N SER A 86 -13.81 -16.79 -20.24
CA SER A 86 -12.34 -16.88 -20.18
C SER A 86 -11.65 -15.78 -19.35
N HIS A 87 -12.41 -15.02 -18.56
CA HIS A 87 -11.88 -14.10 -17.57
C HIS A 87 -11.98 -14.72 -16.19
N VAL A 88 -10.84 -14.81 -15.51
CA VAL A 88 -10.78 -15.37 -14.15
C VAL A 88 -11.40 -14.38 -13.17
N VAL A 89 -12.36 -14.85 -12.38
CA VAL A 89 -12.96 -14.06 -11.30
C VAL A 89 -12.22 -14.38 -10.00
N TRP A 90 -11.67 -13.34 -9.39
CA TRP A 90 -10.91 -13.42 -8.14
C TRP A 90 -11.72 -12.81 -6.99
N LYS A 91 -11.71 -13.49 -5.84
CA LYS A 91 -12.18 -12.94 -4.57
C LYS A 91 -10.99 -12.62 -3.70
N ALA A 92 -10.85 -11.36 -3.30
CA ALA A 92 -9.89 -10.96 -2.27
C ALA A 92 -10.33 -11.55 -0.92
N THR A 93 -9.42 -12.25 -0.24
CA THR A 93 -9.70 -12.92 1.04
C THR A 93 -9.03 -12.25 2.22
N ASP A 94 -7.87 -11.64 1.99
CA ASP A 94 -7.06 -11.02 3.02
C ASP A 94 -6.58 -9.66 2.54
N PHE A 95 -6.50 -8.73 3.48
CA PHE A 95 -6.13 -7.35 3.24
C PHE A 95 -5.16 -6.88 4.32
N ASP A 96 -4.22 -6.02 3.94
CA ASP A 96 -3.37 -5.29 4.87
C ASP A 96 -3.76 -3.81 4.88
N VAL A 97 -3.74 -3.21 6.06
CA VAL A 97 -4.02 -1.79 6.27
C VAL A 97 -2.73 -1.10 6.70
N LEU A 98 -2.17 -0.27 5.83
CA LEU A 98 -0.86 0.33 5.99
C LEU A 98 -0.99 1.82 6.30
N SER A 99 -0.54 2.21 7.49
CA SER A 99 -0.53 3.63 7.87
C SER A 99 0.41 4.43 6.98
N TYR A 100 -0.03 5.61 6.54
CA TYR A 100 0.80 6.57 5.82
C TYR A 100 1.94 7.05 6.72
N LYS A 101 1.64 7.52 7.93
CA LYS A 101 2.66 7.76 8.96
C LYS A 101 2.05 7.60 10.35
N LYS A 102 2.91 7.21 11.30
CA LYS A 102 2.62 7.15 12.73
C LYS A 102 2.22 8.56 13.19
N THR A 103 0.93 8.84 13.30
CA THR A 103 0.51 9.92 14.19
C THR A 103 1.01 9.56 15.57
N MET A 104 1.77 10.46 16.21
CA MET A 104 2.06 10.39 17.64
C MET A 104 0.79 10.69 18.45
N LEU A 105 -0.35 10.09 18.10
CA LEU A 105 -1.61 10.24 18.85
C LEU A 105 -1.67 9.30 20.06
N HIS A 106 -0.52 8.76 20.49
CA HIS A 106 -0.40 8.13 21.80
C HIS A 106 0.89 8.65 22.45
N LEU A 107 0.71 9.32 23.60
CA LEU A 107 1.73 9.75 24.57
C LEU A 107 2.28 11.19 24.47
N THR A 108 1.41 12.17 24.34
CA THR A 108 1.63 13.46 24.99
C THR A 108 0.43 13.79 25.88
N ASP A 109 0.69 13.92 27.18
CA ASP A 109 -0.08 14.74 28.16
C ASP A 109 -1.27 14.18 28.97
N ILE A 110 -1.19 12.99 29.61
CA ILE A 110 -2.09 12.70 30.78
C ILE A 110 -1.35 12.25 32.07
N GLN A 111 -0.01 12.23 32.16
CA GLN A 111 0.68 11.83 33.41
C GLN A 111 1.78 12.79 33.92
N LEU A 112 1.73 14.08 33.58
CA LEU A 112 2.65 15.09 34.14
C LEU A 112 2.05 16.00 35.24
N LEU A 113 0.79 15.81 35.64
CA LEU A 113 0.10 16.70 36.60
C LEU A 113 -0.36 16.04 37.92
N GLN A 114 0.32 14.99 38.39
CA GLN A 114 0.01 14.38 39.71
C GLN A 114 1.19 14.25 40.70
N PHE A 115 2.34 14.91 40.45
CA PHE A 115 3.46 14.94 41.41
C PHE A 115 3.86 16.35 41.90
N ILE A 116 2.94 17.32 41.81
CA ILE A 116 3.09 18.61 42.50
C ILE A 116 1.79 18.91 43.27
N ASN A 117 1.56 18.17 44.36
CA ASN A 117 0.90 18.66 45.58
C ASN A 117 1.11 17.66 46.71
#